data_AF-A0A5J4YNK3-F1
#
_entry.id   AF-A0A5J4YNK3-F1
#
_cell.length_a   1.000
_cell.length_b   1.000
_cell.length_c   1.000
_cell.angle_alpha   90.00
_cell.angle_beta   90.00
_cell.angle_gamma   90.00
#
_symmetry.space_group_name_H-M   'P 1'
#
loop_
_entity.id
_entity.type
_entity.pdbx_description
1 polymer ?
#
loop_
_entity_poly.entity_id
_entity_poly.type
_entity_poly.pdbx_seq_one_letter_code
_entity_poly.pdbx_strand_id
1 'polypeptide(L)'
;MMAFVAGIGLGRVASAQRAAVACAPRQSVRHVRSSRPLMMAEITKGVEFDTIAREWRFKWSTDNDKKSLATAQEALTEVLPKLKALDGVKDVQRIVCGGCLDFKVITSVAADKYGDWEAKKFEPEESFLAKVGTIDGVSQVETQTFTRAFM
;
A
#
# COMPACT_ATOMS: atom_id res chain seq x y z
N MET A 1 -21.32 -48.33 -61.29
CA MET A 1 -22.38 -47.57 -61.98
C MET A 1 -23.22 -46.86 -60.93
N MET A 2 -22.94 -45.58 -60.67
CA MET A 2 -23.89 -44.49 -60.39
C MET A 2 -23.08 -43.25 -60.04
N ALA A 3 -23.23 -42.23 -60.88
CA ALA A 3 -22.51 -40.96 -60.84
C ALA A 3 -23.34 -39.92 -60.10
N PHE A 4 -22.68 -38.93 -59.47
CA PHE A 4 -23.14 -37.54 -59.54
C PHE A 4 -21.96 -36.57 -59.32
N VAL A 5 -22.07 -35.47 -60.04
CA VAL A 5 -21.07 -34.47 -60.43
C VAL A 5 -21.07 -33.27 -59.48
N ALA A 6 -19.94 -32.54 -59.39
CA ALA A 6 -19.84 -31.06 -59.53
C ALA A 6 -19.03 -30.30 -58.46
N GLY A 7 -18.18 -29.37 -58.94
CA GLY A 7 -17.78 -28.13 -58.26
C GLY A 7 -16.35 -28.13 -57.70
N ILE A 8 -15.30 -27.77 -58.46
CA ILE A 8 -14.81 -26.40 -58.74
C ILE A 8 -14.70 -25.53 -57.48
N GLY A 9 -13.47 -25.19 -57.09
CA GLY A 9 -13.21 -24.21 -56.03
C GLY A 9 -11.73 -23.96 -55.80
N LEU A 10 -11.06 -23.35 -56.78
CA LEU A 10 -9.73 -22.74 -56.63
C LEU A 10 -9.81 -21.62 -55.57
N GLY A 11 -9.08 -21.74 -54.46
CA GLY A 11 -9.12 -20.75 -53.37
C GLY A 11 -7.74 -20.50 -52.78
N ARG A 12 -7.18 -19.32 -53.07
CA ARG A 12 -5.84 -18.87 -52.75
C ARG A 12 -5.54 -18.75 -51.25
N VAL A 13 -4.28 -19.01 -50.93
CA VAL A 13 -3.46 -18.47 -49.83
C VAL A 13 -3.93 -17.13 -49.27
N ALA A 14 -4.01 -17.02 -47.94
CA ALA A 14 -3.90 -15.75 -47.24
C ALA A 14 -3.18 -15.95 -45.90
N SER A 15 -1.96 -15.41 -45.82
CA SER A 15 -1.17 -15.29 -44.60
C SER A 15 -1.88 -14.36 -43.61
N ALA A 16 -2.10 -14.81 -42.38
CA ALA A 16 -2.52 -13.92 -41.30
C ALA A 16 -1.30 -13.10 -40.84
N GLN A 17 -1.25 -11.84 -41.23
CA GLN A 17 -0.27 -10.85 -40.78
C GLN A 17 -0.43 -10.58 -39.29
N ARG A 18 0.69 -10.55 -38.56
CA ARG A 18 0.81 -10.03 -37.19
C ARG A 18 0.39 -8.57 -37.17
N ALA A 19 -0.65 -8.25 -36.41
CA ALA A 19 -1.00 -6.87 -36.09
C ALA A 19 0.02 -6.31 -35.08
N ALA A 20 0.75 -5.27 -35.49
CA ALA A 20 1.58 -4.48 -34.61
C ALA A 20 0.67 -3.62 -33.71
N VAL A 21 0.74 -3.83 -32.40
CA VAL A 21 0.07 -2.98 -31.41
C VAL A 21 0.87 -1.69 -31.28
N ALA A 22 0.28 -0.57 -31.70
CA ALA A 22 0.88 0.75 -31.58
C ALA A 22 0.96 1.17 -30.09
N CYS A 23 2.17 1.54 -29.64
CA CYS A 23 2.41 2.14 -28.33
C CYS A 23 1.91 3.59 -28.34
N ALA A 24 0.81 3.86 -27.62
CA ALA A 24 0.34 5.22 -27.40
C ALA A 24 1.25 5.97 -26.41
N PRO A 25 1.55 7.27 -26.62
CA PRO A 25 2.39 8.02 -25.72
C PRO A 25 1.69 8.25 -24.37
N ARG A 26 2.34 7.81 -23.29
CA ARG A 26 1.89 8.01 -21.91
C ARG A 26 1.96 9.49 -21.56
N GLN A 27 0.81 10.16 -21.53
CA GLN A 27 0.73 11.54 -21.04
C GLN A 27 1.19 11.59 -19.57
N SER A 28 2.27 12.32 -19.34
CA SER A 28 2.76 12.66 -18.00
C SER A 28 1.77 13.61 -17.35
N VAL A 29 0.87 13.07 -16.53
CA VAL A 29 0.05 13.88 -15.64
C VAL A 29 0.98 14.42 -14.55
N ARG A 30 1.44 15.67 -14.72
CA ARG A 30 2.11 16.40 -13.65
C ARG A 30 1.08 16.64 -12.55
N HIS A 31 1.23 15.93 -11.44
CA HIS A 31 0.47 16.18 -10.23
C HIS A 31 0.80 17.60 -9.74
N VAL A 32 -0.06 18.57 -10.02
CA VAL A 32 0.01 19.89 -9.40
C VAL A 32 -0.37 19.70 -7.94
N ARG A 33 0.62 19.75 -7.05
CA ARG A 33 0.39 19.74 -5.60
C ARG A 33 -0.46 20.97 -5.25
N SER A 34 -1.73 20.76 -4.94
CA SER A 34 -2.60 21.78 -4.38
C SER A 34 -2.02 22.24 -3.04
N SER A 35 -1.56 23.49 -2.97
CA SER A 35 -1.07 24.13 -1.76
C SER A 35 -2.26 24.59 -0.92
N ARG A 36 -2.96 23.66 -0.26
CA ARG A 36 -3.80 24.04 0.89
C ARG A 36 -2.85 24.55 1.99
N PRO A 37 -3.13 25.69 2.65
CA PRO A 37 -2.39 26.09 3.83
C PRO A 37 -2.59 25.00 4.88
N LEU A 38 -1.53 24.26 5.16
CA LEU A 38 -1.52 23.26 6.22
C LEU A 38 -1.54 24.04 7.53
N MET A 39 -2.58 23.84 8.34
CA MET A 39 -2.57 24.29 9.73
C MET A 39 -1.35 23.65 10.40
N MET A 40 -0.34 24.46 10.73
CA MET A 40 0.87 24.01 11.39
C MET A 40 0.66 24.13 12.89
N ALA A 41 0.66 23.00 13.58
CA ALA A 41 0.67 22.99 15.04
C ALA A 41 2.11 23.18 15.52
N GLU A 42 2.30 23.94 16.58
CA GLU A 42 3.61 24.22 17.17
C GLU A 42 3.73 23.55 18.53
N ILE A 43 4.78 22.76 18.74
CA ILE A 43 5.07 22.13 20.05
C ILE A 43 5.78 23.15 20.95
N THR A 44 6.78 23.81 20.39
CA THR A 44 7.57 24.88 21.00
C THR A 44 8.20 25.71 19.89
N LYS A 45 8.80 26.85 20.25
CA LYS A 45 9.34 27.84 19.31
C LYS A 45 10.15 27.19 18.17
N GLY A 46 9.61 27.22 16.95
CA GLY A 46 10.24 26.72 15.74
C GLY A 46 10.20 25.19 15.55
N VAL A 47 9.45 24.47 16.37
CA VAL A 47 9.17 23.03 16.22
C VAL A 47 7.70 22.88 15.82
N GLU A 48 7.47 23.02 14.53
CA GLU A 48 6.15 22.99 13.90
C GLU A 48 5.92 21.66 13.17
N PHE A 49 4.68 21.21 13.08
CA PHE A 49 4.29 20.01 12.35
C PHE A 49 2.91 20.16 11.71
N ASP A 50 2.76 19.56 10.54
CA ASP A 50 1.50 19.50 9.78
C ASP A 50 0.93 18.06 9.69
N THR A 51 1.70 17.08 10.14
CA THR A 51 1.40 15.65 10.00
C THR A 51 1.64 14.93 11.31
N ILE A 52 0.74 14.03 11.69
CA ILE A 52 0.92 13.08 12.79
C ILE A 52 0.98 11.69 12.18
N ALA A 53 1.95 10.89 12.62
CA ALA A 53 2.14 9.53 12.18
C ALA A 53 1.92 8.55 13.32
N ARG A 54 1.25 7.44 13.00
CA ARG A 54 1.06 6.28 13.87
C ARG A 54 1.88 5.12 13.30
N GLU A 55 2.84 4.66 14.08
CA GLU A 55 3.67 3.50 13.78
C GLU A 55 3.14 2.27 14.53
N TRP A 56 2.97 1.18 13.80
CA TRP A 56 2.85 -0.17 14.34
C TRP A 56 4.16 -0.89 14.11
N ARG A 57 4.73 -1.45 15.18
CA ARG A 57 6.05 -2.08 15.14
C ARG A 57 6.00 -3.44 15.79
N PHE A 58 6.70 -4.39 15.19
CA PHE A 58 7.00 -5.67 15.81
C PHE A 58 8.27 -6.28 15.21
N LYS A 59 8.85 -7.21 15.96
CA LYS A 59 9.95 -8.05 15.51
C LYS A 59 9.40 -9.26 14.76
N TRP A 60 10.06 -9.63 13.67
CA TRP A 60 9.80 -10.87 12.94
C TRP A 60 10.98 -11.83 13.09
N SER A 61 10.77 -13.12 12.82
CA SER A 61 11.82 -14.14 12.89
C SER A 61 12.27 -14.57 11.49
N THR A 62 13.57 -14.85 11.36
CA THR A 62 14.17 -15.45 10.16
C THR A 62 13.86 -16.93 10.00
N ASP A 63 13.28 -17.57 11.02
CA ASP A 63 12.95 -19.00 11.02
C ASP A 63 11.90 -19.36 9.96
N ASN A 64 11.86 -20.64 9.59
CA ASN A 64 10.91 -21.20 8.62
C ASN A 64 10.84 -20.38 7.32
N ASP A 65 11.99 -20.08 6.73
CA ASP A 65 12.09 -19.26 5.51
C ASP A 65 11.39 -17.88 5.62
N LYS A 66 11.47 -17.26 6.80
CA LYS A 66 10.85 -15.95 7.11
C LYS A 66 9.32 -15.99 7.02
N LYS A 67 8.70 -17.12 7.34
CA LYS A 67 7.23 -17.29 7.32
C LYS A 67 6.49 -16.20 8.09
N SER A 68 7.00 -15.80 9.26
CA SER A 68 6.42 -14.73 10.08
C SER A 68 6.28 -13.41 9.31
N LEU A 69 7.28 -13.07 8.49
CA LEU A 69 7.30 -11.87 7.65
C LEU A 69 6.29 -11.95 6.49
N ALA A 70 6.17 -13.13 5.87
CA ALA A 70 5.20 -13.35 4.79
C ALA A 70 3.75 -13.24 5.30
N THR A 71 3.43 -13.91 6.41
CA THR A 71 2.10 -13.85 7.04
C THR A 71 1.77 -12.44 7.52
N ALA A 72 2.75 -11.72 8.08
CA ALA A 72 2.57 -10.31 8.44
C ALA A 72 2.26 -9.41 7.23
N GLN A 73 2.90 -9.68 6.08
CA GLN A 73 2.66 -8.94 4.84
C GLN A 73 1.26 -9.22 4.27
N GLU A 74 0.77 -10.45 4.37
CA GLU A 74 -0.60 -10.82 4.00
C GLU A 74 -1.61 -10.08 4.88
N ALA A 75 -1.43 -10.11 6.20
CA ALA A 75 -2.27 -9.38 7.15
C ALA A 75 -2.29 -7.87 6.87
N LEU A 76 -1.15 -7.28 6.50
CA LEU A 76 -1.07 -5.87 6.11
C LEU A 76 -1.86 -5.60 4.82
N THR A 77 -1.79 -6.51 3.84
CA THR A 77 -2.45 -6.35 2.54
C THR A 77 -3.97 -6.28 2.68
N GLU A 78 -4.55 -7.00 3.64
CA GLU A 78 -6.00 -6.96 3.93
C GLU A 78 -6.45 -5.61 4.48
N VAL A 79 -5.63 -4.95 5.32
CA VAL A 79 -5.99 -3.69 5.99
C VAL A 79 -5.53 -2.44 5.23
N LEU A 80 -4.58 -2.58 4.31
CA LEU A 80 -4.00 -1.49 3.53
C LEU A 80 -5.04 -0.63 2.78
N PRO A 81 -6.11 -1.19 2.15
CA PRO A 81 -7.14 -0.38 1.51
C PRO A 81 -7.88 0.53 2.50
N LYS A 82 -8.12 0.06 3.72
CA LYS A 82 -8.78 0.84 4.78
C LYS A 82 -7.89 2.00 5.24
N LEU A 83 -6.59 1.73 5.46
CA LEU A 83 -5.62 2.76 5.83
C LEU A 83 -5.49 3.86 4.77
N LYS A 84 -5.48 3.47 3.48
CA LYS A 84 -5.42 4.42 2.36
C LYS A 84 -6.72 5.20 2.13
N ALA A 85 -7.83 4.74 2.70
CA ALA A 85 -9.12 5.41 2.61
C ALA A 85 -9.39 6.35 3.80
N LEU A 86 -8.47 6.44 4.78
CA LEU A 86 -8.61 7.34 5.90
C LEU A 86 -8.63 8.80 5.42
N ASP A 87 -9.54 9.60 5.99
CA ASP A 87 -9.58 11.03 5.69
C ASP A 87 -8.29 11.71 6.16
N GLY A 88 -7.73 12.56 5.32
CA GLY A 88 -6.47 13.24 5.59
C GLY A 88 -5.21 12.34 5.55
N VAL A 89 -5.29 11.09 5.07
CA VAL A 89 -4.09 10.27 4.90
C VAL A 89 -3.15 10.89 3.87
N LYS A 90 -1.91 11.12 4.28
CA LYS A 90 -0.85 11.65 3.42
C LYS A 90 0.01 10.53 2.84
N ASP A 91 0.29 9.52 3.66
CA ASP A 91 1.13 8.41 3.26
C ASP A 91 0.96 7.18 4.16
N VAL A 92 1.18 6.00 3.59
CA VAL A 92 1.22 4.72 4.32
C VAL A 92 2.47 3.96 3.88
N GLN A 93 3.43 3.84 4.79
CA GLN A 93 4.73 3.23 4.52
C GLN A 93 4.90 1.92 5.27
N ARG A 94 5.61 0.98 4.65
CA ARG A 94 6.07 -0.24 5.29
C ARG A 94 7.59 -0.27 5.26
N ILE A 95 8.21 -0.40 6.44
CA ILE A 95 9.66 -0.50 6.59
C ILE A 95 9.97 -1.88 7.15
N VAL A 96 10.84 -2.61 6.46
CA VAL A 96 11.34 -3.91 6.92
C VAL A 96 12.84 -3.82 7.05
N CYS A 97 13.34 -3.99 8.28
CA CYS A 97 14.76 -3.95 8.58
C CYS A 97 15.33 -5.37 8.63
N GLY A 98 16.27 -5.69 7.73
CA GLY A 98 16.94 -7.00 7.71
C GLY A 98 17.97 -7.20 8.83
N GLY A 99 18.45 -6.13 9.46
CA GLY A 99 19.43 -6.20 10.54
C GLY A 99 18.78 -6.36 11.91
N CYS A 100 17.87 -5.44 12.25
CA CYS A 100 17.19 -5.45 13.56
C CYS A 100 15.89 -6.27 13.57
N LEU A 101 15.54 -6.89 12.45
CA LEU A 101 14.33 -7.69 12.26
C LEU A 101 13.03 -6.95 12.61
N ASP A 102 12.98 -5.65 12.32
CA ASP A 102 11.77 -4.84 12.52
C ASP A 102 10.86 -4.91 11.30
N PHE A 103 9.57 -5.05 11.55
CA PHE A 103 8.50 -4.74 10.62
C PHE A 103 7.73 -3.53 11.17
N LYS A 104 7.71 -2.45 10.39
CA LYS A 104 7.03 -1.21 10.76
C LYS A 104 6.00 -0.84 9.71
N VAL A 105 4.82 -0.44 10.16
CA VAL A 105 3.78 0.17 9.34
C VAL A 105 3.56 1.57 9.87
N ILE A 106 3.80 2.58 9.03
CA ILE A 106 3.67 3.99 9.42
C ILE A 106 2.52 4.58 8.62
N THR A 107 1.44 4.94 9.30
CA THR A 107 0.30 5.64 8.71
C THR A 107 0.39 7.11 9.08
N SER A 108 0.49 7.98 8.08
CA SER A 108 0.68 9.41 8.25
C SER A 108 -0.57 10.17 7.85
N VAL A 109 -1.11 10.96 8.77
CA VAL A 109 -2.39 11.66 8.62
C VAL A 109 -2.17 13.15 8.89
N ALA A 110 -2.92 14.02 8.22
CA ALA A 110 -2.93 15.45 8.49
C ALA A 110 -3.30 15.72 9.96
N ALA A 111 -2.63 16.68 10.60
CA ALA A 111 -2.78 16.93 12.03
C ALA A 111 -4.22 17.30 12.43
N ASP A 112 -4.94 18.02 11.57
CA ASP A 112 -6.34 18.41 11.73
C ASP A 112 -7.33 17.25 11.61
N LYS A 113 -6.91 16.13 10.99
CA LYS A 113 -7.73 14.91 10.78
C LYS A 113 -7.38 13.77 11.71
N TYR A 114 -6.26 13.84 12.40
CA TYR A 114 -5.80 12.77 13.29
C TYR A 114 -6.79 12.50 14.44
N GLY A 115 -7.36 13.56 15.03
CA GLY A 115 -8.34 13.43 16.12
C GLY A 115 -9.59 12.62 15.73
N ASP A 116 -10.04 12.73 14.47
CA ASP A 116 -11.17 11.95 13.95
C ASP A 116 -10.84 10.45 13.87
N TRP A 117 -9.57 10.12 13.59
CA TRP A 117 -9.10 8.74 13.54
C TRP A 117 -8.86 8.16 14.94
N GLU A 118 -8.34 8.96 15.87
CA GLU A 118 -8.19 8.61 17.29
C GLU A 118 -9.55 8.34 17.95
N ALA A 119 -10.58 9.16 17.66
CA ALA A 119 -11.93 8.94 18.15
C ALA A 119 -12.52 7.58 17.70
N LYS A 120 -12.03 7.05 16.57
CA LYS A 120 -12.37 5.71 16.05
C LYS A 120 -11.41 4.62 16.54
N LYS A 121 -10.62 4.89 17.57
CA LYS A 121 -9.61 3.98 18.14
C LYS A 121 -8.60 3.46 17.11
N PHE A 122 -8.22 4.32 16.15
CA PHE A 122 -7.25 4.00 15.11
C PHE A 122 -7.66 2.83 14.20
N GLU A 123 -8.96 2.60 13.96
CA GLU A 123 -9.41 1.53 13.05
C GLU A 123 -8.60 1.53 11.74
N PRO A 124 -8.02 0.39 11.29
CA PRO A 124 -8.19 -1.00 11.75
C PRO A 124 -7.12 -1.55 12.71
N GLU A 125 -6.41 -0.70 13.46
CA GLU A 125 -5.26 -1.05 14.34
C GLU A 125 -5.49 -2.30 15.19
N GLU A 126 -6.54 -2.32 16.01
CA GLU A 126 -6.83 -3.43 16.93
C GLU A 126 -6.89 -4.79 16.23
N SER A 127 -7.59 -4.84 15.08
CA SER A 127 -7.75 -6.07 14.31
C SER A 127 -6.43 -6.54 13.68
N PHE A 128 -5.57 -5.60 13.28
CA PHE A 128 -4.27 -5.92 12.69
C PHE A 128 -3.29 -6.41 13.76
N LEU A 129 -3.19 -5.72 14.90
CA LEU A 129 -2.28 -6.09 15.99
C LEU A 129 -2.67 -7.43 16.63
N ALA A 130 -3.98 -7.70 16.76
CA ALA A 130 -4.46 -8.99 17.25
C ALA A 130 -4.03 -10.14 16.33
N LYS A 131 -4.18 -9.99 15.00
CA LYS A 131 -3.72 -10.98 14.02
C LYS A 131 -2.21 -11.17 14.12
N VAL A 132 -1.44 -10.09 14.11
CA VAL A 132 0.02 -10.13 14.15
C VAL A 132 0.55 -10.77 15.44
N GLY A 133 -0.08 -10.51 16.59
CA GLY A 133 0.28 -11.11 17.87
C GLY A 133 0.11 -12.63 17.93
N THR A 134 -0.66 -13.22 17.02
CA THR A 134 -0.84 -14.67 16.91
C THR A 134 0.15 -15.35 15.95
N ILE A 135 0.97 -14.57 15.23
CA ILE A 135 1.93 -15.12 14.27
C ILE A 135 3.14 -15.69 15.03
N ASP A 136 3.41 -16.98 14.84
CA ASP A 136 4.61 -17.61 15.36
C ASP A 136 5.89 -16.91 14.86
N GLY A 137 6.77 -16.55 15.79
CA GLY A 137 8.01 -15.82 15.50
C GLY A 137 7.87 -14.30 15.49
N VAL A 138 6.67 -13.76 15.75
CA VAL A 138 6.51 -12.33 16.04
C VAL A 138 6.73 -12.05 17.53
N SER A 139 7.37 -10.93 17.84
CA SER A 139 7.54 -10.45 19.21
C SER A 139 7.59 -8.93 19.29
N GLN A 140 7.54 -8.36 20.50
CA GLN A 140 7.64 -6.91 20.74
C GLN A 140 6.65 -6.08 19.92
N VAL A 141 5.36 -6.44 19.98
CA VAL A 141 4.29 -5.69 19.31
C VAL A 141 4.04 -4.39 20.07
N GLU A 142 4.33 -3.27 19.43
CA GLU A 142 4.27 -1.93 20.01
C GLU A 142 3.58 -0.96 19.05
N THR A 143 2.99 0.09 19.60
CA THR A 143 2.49 1.23 18.84
C THR A 143 3.13 2.52 19.32
N GLN A 144 3.43 3.42 18.39
CA GLN A 144 4.02 4.71 18.70
C GLN A 144 3.36 5.80 17.86
N THR A 145 3.12 6.95 18.47
CA THR A 145 2.66 8.15 17.76
C THR A 145 3.77 9.18 17.80
N PHE A 146 4.07 9.78 16.65
CA PHE A 146 5.05 10.87 16.55
C PHE A 146 4.58 11.92 15.55
N THR A 147 5.05 13.14 15.72
CA THR A 147 4.81 14.24 14.79
C THR A 147 5.83 14.20 13.66
N ARG A 148 5.40 14.57 12.46
CA ARG A 148 6.25 14.65 11.28
C ARG A 148 6.10 16.03 10.65
N ALA A 149 7.22 16.71 10.50
CA ALA A 149 7.34 17.94 9.75
C ALA A 149 8.02 17.65 8.41
N PHE A 150 7.50 18.20 7.33
CA PHE A 150 8.25 18.20 6.07
C PHE A 150 9.22 19.38 6.09
N MET A 151 10.52 19.08 6.01
CA MET A 151 11.62 20.06 6.00
C MET A 151 12.26 20.14 4.62
#